data_AF-A0AAE1FZF2-F1
#
_entry.id   AF-A0AAE1FZF2-F1
#
_cell.length_a   1.000
_cell.length_b   1.000
_cell.length_c   1.000
_cell.angle_alpha   90.00
_cell.angle_beta   90.00
_cell.angle_gamma   90.00
#
_symmetry.space_group_name_H-M   'P 1'
#
loop_
_entity.id
_entity.type
_entity.pdbx_description
1 polymer ?
#
loop_
_entity_poly.entity_id
_entity_poly.type
_entity_poly.pdbx_seq_one_letter_code
_entity_poly.pdbx_strand_id
1 'polypeptide(L)'
;MKADMGGTEILNPLKSIYSNPPKPEYSRQILLISDGSVFNVSQVTELVARNSYDTRVFSVGIGHGASTSLIHGVARAGRGRYEMVVDQDKLQHKVMGLVRSMLQDSVQGVSVTCRVEPATNVSLVPKAPPVIFAGQHLILYARVTPDTKVCEITVKGSTESGGEVKASVDEDNIVLVHDEEMSLHRLAARAQINQWKLHGDDDVGDDMVALSVASSVVSPRTAFIGVDQESRHIQPYLEMEEMCDMEQQDSSYLLSRPRGYRVGRLAFGTSAGPLTGTSPQSRRNRFALEESSAMVPMQCEMQCPMPTLFYEKKVTTGDVKELRKCKRSLKSSYVVKNLASVDVDGMDGGGSSGVLKIVELQRFDGSWSLDDAATISGVPLDKLKAANTAKSESVFGTAVVLAVLEKHYNDDLDQWILLATKAGQYITNAGHDKHTLLTLAHSLINDAHSNPHTH
;
A
#
# COMPACT_ATOMS: atom_id res chain seq x y z
N MET A 1 27.89 -18.33 -4.28
CA MET A 1 27.90 -17.36 -5.39
C MET A 1 28.93 -16.28 -5.10
N LYS A 2 29.65 -15.77 -6.10
CA LYS A 2 30.51 -14.57 -5.98
C LYS A 2 29.89 -13.48 -6.85
N ALA A 3 29.74 -12.27 -6.32
CA ALA A 3 29.33 -11.10 -7.10
C ALA A 3 30.57 -10.54 -7.82
N ASP A 4 30.45 -10.26 -9.11
CA ASP A 4 31.46 -9.57 -9.93
C ASP A 4 31.21 -8.05 -9.99
N MET A 5 30.14 -7.58 -9.36
CA MET A 5 29.66 -6.19 -9.33
C MET A 5 29.34 -5.61 -10.72
N GLY A 6 29.07 -6.46 -11.72
CA GLY A 6 28.63 -6.06 -13.04
C GLY A 6 27.12 -6.32 -13.24
N GLY A 7 26.33 -5.26 -13.42
CA GLY A 7 24.90 -5.37 -13.70
C GLY A 7 24.05 -5.96 -12.55
N THR A 8 22.83 -6.38 -12.87
CA THR A 8 21.86 -6.92 -11.89
C THR A 8 21.47 -8.36 -12.26
N GLU A 9 22.07 -9.35 -11.59
CA GLU A 9 21.81 -10.79 -11.84
C GLU A 9 20.96 -11.43 -10.74
N ILE A 10 19.63 -11.42 -10.93
CA ILE A 10 18.66 -11.93 -9.92
C ILE A 10 18.29 -13.39 -10.16
N LEU A 11 18.34 -13.85 -11.41
CA LEU A 11 17.84 -15.17 -11.80
C LEU A 11 18.59 -16.31 -11.11
N ASN A 12 19.93 -16.23 -11.07
CA ASN A 12 20.77 -17.28 -10.48
C ASN A 12 20.60 -17.40 -8.95
N PRO A 13 20.62 -16.30 -8.17
CA PRO A 13 20.22 -16.32 -6.76
C PRO A 13 18.90 -17.02 -6.50
N LEU A 14 17.85 -16.68 -7.26
CA LEU A 14 16.53 -17.31 -7.12
C LEU A 14 16.57 -18.80 -7.44
N LYS A 15 17.24 -19.22 -8.51
CA LYS A 15 17.40 -20.65 -8.84
C LYS A 15 18.06 -21.42 -7.69
N SER A 16 19.07 -20.84 -7.05
CA SER A 16 19.74 -21.48 -5.91
C SER A 16 18.89 -21.50 -4.64
N ILE A 17 17.99 -20.54 -4.45
CA ILE A 17 17.03 -20.59 -3.35
C ILE A 17 16.04 -21.72 -3.60
N TYR A 18 15.44 -21.77 -4.79
CA TYR A 18 14.46 -22.79 -5.18
C TYR A 18 15.04 -24.21 -5.28
N SER A 19 16.34 -24.36 -5.53
CA SER A 19 16.98 -25.69 -5.52
C SER A 19 17.03 -26.33 -4.13
N ASN A 20 16.88 -25.54 -3.07
CA ASN A 20 16.75 -26.07 -1.72
C ASN A 20 15.26 -26.24 -1.40
N PRO A 21 14.80 -27.40 -0.91
CA PRO A 21 13.42 -27.56 -0.49
C PRO A 21 13.10 -26.62 0.69
N PRO A 22 11.87 -26.08 0.78
CA PRO A 22 11.43 -25.37 1.98
C PRO A 22 11.45 -26.32 3.19
N LYS A 23 11.61 -25.74 4.39
CA LYS A 23 11.50 -26.53 5.62
C LYS A 23 10.05 -27.04 5.73
N PRO A 24 9.83 -28.33 6.05
CA PRO A 24 8.50 -28.84 6.34
C PRO A 24 7.80 -27.95 7.38
N GLU A 25 6.49 -27.73 7.25
CA GLU A 25 5.66 -26.91 8.14
C GLU A 25 5.83 -25.38 8.03
N TYR A 26 6.81 -24.89 7.25
CA TYR A 26 7.00 -23.45 7.04
C TYR A 26 6.81 -23.04 5.58
N SER A 27 6.04 -21.96 5.37
CA SER A 27 5.96 -21.26 4.08
C SER A 27 7.23 -20.43 3.88
N ARG A 28 7.96 -20.65 2.77
CA ARG A 28 9.18 -19.89 2.50
C ARG A 28 8.83 -18.47 2.06
N GLN A 29 9.55 -17.48 2.56
CA GLN A 29 9.34 -16.09 2.17
C GLN A 29 10.64 -15.46 1.70
N ILE A 30 10.58 -14.78 0.55
CA ILE A 30 11.71 -14.09 -0.06
C ILE A 30 11.38 -12.60 -0.07
N LEU A 31 12.26 -11.77 0.50
CA LEU A 31 12.23 -10.32 0.34
C LEU A 31 13.31 -9.92 -0.68
N LEU A 32 12.88 -9.49 -1.86
CA LEU A 32 13.74 -9.00 -2.93
C LEU A 32 13.89 -7.49 -2.82
N ILE A 33 15.11 -6.96 -2.78
CA ILE A 33 15.37 -5.53 -2.74
C ILE A 33 16.24 -5.18 -3.94
N SER A 34 15.87 -4.16 -4.70
CA SER A 34 16.64 -3.70 -5.85
C SER A 34 16.48 -2.19 -6.06
N ASP A 35 17.56 -1.53 -6.44
CA ASP A 35 17.61 -0.12 -6.87
C ASP A 35 17.84 0.04 -8.38
N GLY A 36 17.91 -1.09 -9.10
CA GLY A 36 18.29 -1.15 -10.50
C GLY A 36 17.34 -1.96 -11.37
N SER A 37 17.71 -2.08 -12.64
CA SER A 37 16.96 -2.83 -13.64
C SER A 37 17.63 -4.15 -13.97
N VAL A 38 16.82 -5.11 -14.42
CA VAL A 38 17.22 -6.45 -14.84
C VAL A 38 16.74 -6.68 -16.27
N PHE A 39 17.55 -7.30 -17.11
CA PHE A 39 17.20 -7.51 -18.53
C PHE A 39 16.27 -8.71 -18.76
N ASN A 40 16.28 -9.71 -17.86
CA ASN A 40 15.53 -10.96 -18.00
C ASN A 40 14.28 -11.04 -17.08
N VAL A 41 13.53 -9.95 -16.94
CA VAL A 41 12.34 -9.85 -16.08
C VAL A 41 11.34 -10.99 -16.32
N SER A 42 11.04 -11.34 -17.57
CA SER A 42 10.09 -12.41 -17.89
C SER A 42 10.55 -13.77 -17.36
N GLN A 43 11.84 -14.10 -17.51
CA GLN A 43 12.39 -15.37 -17.01
C GLN A 43 12.38 -15.42 -15.48
N VAL A 44 12.69 -14.30 -14.83
CA VAL A 44 12.66 -14.18 -13.37
C VAL A 44 11.23 -14.34 -12.85
N THR A 45 10.27 -13.65 -13.46
CA THR A 45 8.85 -13.69 -13.08
C THR A 45 8.26 -15.08 -13.28
N GLU A 46 8.58 -15.74 -14.40
CA GLU A 46 8.14 -17.11 -14.67
C GLU A 46 8.73 -18.12 -13.66
N LEU A 47 10.01 -17.99 -13.33
CA LEU A 47 10.64 -18.82 -12.30
C LEU A 47 9.95 -18.66 -10.95
N VAL A 48 9.63 -17.43 -10.55
CA VAL A 48 8.90 -17.14 -9.32
C VAL A 48 7.49 -17.75 -9.37
N ALA A 49 6.75 -17.57 -10.47
CA ALA A 49 5.40 -18.10 -10.62
C ALA A 49 5.34 -19.63 -10.44
N ARG A 50 6.31 -20.36 -11.01
CA ARG A 50 6.41 -21.82 -10.90
C ARG A 50 6.63 -22.31 -9.46
N ASN A 51 7.20 -21.49 -8.59
CA ASN A 51 7.49 -21.82 -7.19
C ASN A 51 6.53 -21.13 -6.20
N SER A 52 5.47 -20.48 -6.70
CA SER A 52 4.54 -19.67 -5.89
C SER A 52 3.63 -20.47 -4.95
N TYR A 53 3.68 -21.80 -5.01
CA TYR A 53 2.87 -22.68 -4.18
C TYR A 53 3.38 -22.75 -2.74
N ASP A 54 4.70 -22.91 -2.55
CA ASP A 54 5.34 -23.06 -1.24
C ASP A 54 6.25 -21.88 -0.86
N THR A 55 6.43 -20.94 -1.79
CA THR A 55 7.31 -19.79 -1.64
C THR A 55 6.61 -18.50 -2.03
N ARG A 56 6.63 -17.52 -1.13
CA ARG A 56 6.16 -16.16 -1.39
C ARG A 56 7.30 -15.22 -1.71
N VAL A 57 7.05 -14.26 -2.59
CA VAL A 57 8.01 -13.22 -2.92
C VAL A 57 7.41 -11.85 -2.65
N PHE A 58 8.11 -11.09 -1.81
CA PHE A 58 7.88 -9.68 -1.54
C PHE A 58 9.01 -8.89 -2.16
N SER A 59 8.76 -7.65 -2.60
CA SER A 59 9.77 -6.86 -3.30
C SER A 59 9.79 -5.39 -2.91
N VAL A 60 10.97 -4.79 -2.93
CA VAL A 60 11.19 -3.37 -2.63
C VAL A 60 12.04 -2.77 -3.74
N GLY A 61 11.47 -1.81 -4.47
CA GLY A 61 12.20 -0.96 -5.40
C GLY A 61 12.71 0.29 -4.71
N ILE A 62 14.01 0.58 -4.77
CA ILE A 62 14.62 1.77 -4.15
C ILE A 62 15.05 2.77 -5.21
N GLY A 63 14.62 4.02 -5.07
CA GLY A 63 14.97 5.12 -5.96
C GLY A 63 14.30 5.05 -7.33
N HIS A 64 14.67 6.01 -8.19
CA HIS A 64 14.10 6.15 -9.53
C HIS A 64 14.65 5.14 -10.55
N GLY A 65 15.77 4.46 -10.23
CA GLY A 65 16.40 3.47 -11.11
C GLY A 65 15.83 2.06 -10.99
N ALA A 66 15.00 1.81 -9.98
CA ALA A 66 14.41 0.50 -9.73
C ALA A 66 13.38 0.15 -10.82
N SER A 67 13.50 -1.05 -11.38
CA SER A 67 12.57 -1.52 -12.41
C SER A 67 11.19 -1.84 -11.81
N THR A 68 10.19 -1.01 -12.11
CA THR A 68 8.79 -1.24 -11.71
C THR A 68 8.27 -2.58 -12.22
N SER A 69 8.61 -2.96 -13.46
CA SER A 69 8.16 -4.23 -14.05
C SER A 69 8.72 -5.45 -13.32
N LEU A 70 10.00 -5.39 -12.91
CA LEU A 70 10.60 -6.42 -12.07
C LEU A 70 9.94 -6.48 -10.70
N ILE A 71 9.90 -5.35 -9.99
CA ILE A 71 9.42 -5.29 -8.60
C ILE A 71 7.96 -5.72 -8.52
N HIS A 72 7.09 -5.21 -9.39
CA HIS A 72 5.67 -5.60 -9.41
C HIS A 72 5.49 -7.05 -9.91
N GLY A 73 6.23 -7.43 -10.95
CA GLY A 73 6.14 -8.75 -11.59
C GLY A 73 6.45 -9.88 -10.62
N VAL A 74 7.60 -9.81 -9.93
CA VAL A 74 8.01 -10.87 -8.99
C VAL A 74 7.10 -10.97 -7.77
N ALA A 75 6.66 -9.85 -7.21
CA ALA A 75 5.75 -9.89 -6.05
C ALA A 75 4.40 -10.51 -6.42
N ARG A 76 3.85 -10.13 -7.58
CA ARG A 76 2.58 -10.67 -8.06
C ARG A 76 2.69 -12.17 -8.37
N ALA A 77 3.72 -12.55 -9.13
CA ALA A 77 3.98 -13.95 -9.47
C ALA A 77 4.20 -14.81 -8.22
N GLY A 78 4.88 -14.27 -7.21
CA GLY A 78 5.15 -14.92 -5.94
C GLY A 78 4.08 -14.71 -4.88
N ARG A 79 2.87 -14.25 -5.24
CA ARG A 79 1.72 -14.07 -4.33
C ARG A 79 2.05 -13.24 -3.07
N GLY A 80 2.99 -12.31 -3.15
CA GLY A 80 3.35 -11.39 -2.08
C GLY A 80 2.99 -9.94 -2.40
N ARG A 81 3.65 -9.02 -1.72
CA ARG A 81 3.45 -7.57 -1.87
C ARG A 81 4.72 -6.87 -2.34
N TYR A 82 4.56 -5.71 -2.93
CA TYR A 82 5.68 -4.85 -3.31
C TYR A 82 5.53 -3.44 -2.72
N GLU A 83 6.66 -2.73 -2.62
CA GLU A 83 6.71 -1.30 -2.34
C GLU A 83 7.75 -0.61 -3.23
N MET A 84 7.41 0.56 -3.75
CA MET A 84 8.36 1.46 -4.39
C MET A 84 8.72 2.59 -3.42
N VAL A 85 10.02 2.79 -3.20
CA VAL A 85 10.56 3.75 -2.23
C VAL A 85 11.47 4.73 -2.97
N VAL A 86 10.89 5.85 -3.37
CA VAL A 86 11.65 6.96 -3.96
C VAL A 86 12.24 7.85 -2.87
N ASP A 87 11.46 8.11 -1.83
CA ASP A 87 11.80 8.94 -0.67
C ASP A 87 12.38 8.07 0.47
N GLN A 88 13.64 8.32 0.82
CA GLN A 88 14.37 7.55 1.84
C GLN A 88 13.72 7.65 3.22
N ASP A 89 13.06 8.76 3.55
CA ASP A 89 12.41 8.95 4.85
C ASP A 89 11.23 7.99 5.04
N LYS A 90 10.65 7.50 3.94
CA LYS A 90 9.52 6.54 3.94
C LYS A 90 9.97 5.08 3.85
N LEU A 91 11.26 4.82 3.65
CA LEU A 91 11.82 3.48 3.48
C LEU A 91 11.45 2.58 4.66
N GLN A 92 11.71 3.04 5.89
CA GLN A 92 11.46 2.24 7.09
C GLN A 92 9.98 1.88 7.22
N HIS A 93 9.07 2.84 7.07
CA HIS A 93 7.63 2.58 7.19
C HIS A 93 7.13 1.58 6.13
N LYS A 94 7.53 1.75 4.86
CA LYS A 94 7.13 0.88 3.75
C LYS A 94 7.68 -0.54 3.91
N VAL A 95 8.97 -0.67 4.22
CA VAL A 95 9.62 -1.97 4.44
C VAL A 95 9.00 -2.69 5.64
N MET A 96 8.78 -2.00 6.77
CA MET A 96 8.14 -2.60 7.94
C MET A 96 6.70 -3.05 7.64
N GLY A 97 5.95 -2.31 6.81
CA GLY A 97 4.62 -2.73 6.34
C GLY A 97 4.65 -4.03 5.52
N LEU A 98 5.69 -4.22 4.68
CA LEU A 98 5.91 -5.47 3.97
C LEU A 98 6.31 -6.60 4.92
N VAL A 99 7.24 -6.36 5.84
CA VAL A 99 7.69 -7.39 6.81
C VAL A 99 6.53 -7.84 7.70
N ARG A 100 5.66 -6.92 8.17
CA ARG A 100 4.43 -7.30 8.88
C ARG A 100 3.53 -8.21 8.03
N SER A 101 3.48 -7.96 6.72
CA SER A 101 2.71 -8.79 5.79
C SER A 101 3.35 -10.16 5.54
N MET A 102 4.66 -10.22 5.63
CA MET A 102 5.39 -11.49 5.57
C MET A 102 5.09 -12.33 6.81
N LEU A 103 5.14 -11.72 7.99
CA LEU A 103 5.02 -12.44 9.26
C LEU A 103 3.59 -12.86 9.64
N GLN A 104 2.58 -12.42 8.89
CA GLN A 104 1.19 -12.73 9.17
C GLN A 104 0.61 -13.75 8.19
N ASP A 105 -0.36 -14.52 8.67
CA ASP A 105 -1.19 -15.38 7.83
C ASP A 105 -1.95 -14.52 6.81
N SER A 106 -2.24 -15.08 5.64
CA SER A 106 -2.93 -14.39 4.58
C SER A 106 -3.97 -15.27 3.91
N VAL A 107 -5.01 -14.63 3.38
CA VAL A 107 -6.12 -15.32 2.74
C VAL A 107 -5.75 -15.57 1.28
N GLN A 108 -5.57 -16.85 0.97
CA GLN A 108 -5.30 -17.36 -0.37
C GLN A 108 -6.56 -17.89 -1.04
N GLY A 109 -6.47 -18.21 -2.34
CA GLY A 109 -7.57 -18.84 -3.07
C GLY A 109 -8.83 -17.98 -3.13
N VAL A 110 -8.65 -16.65 -3.09
CA VAL A 110 -9.76 -15.71 -2.99
C VAL A 110 -10.66 -15.84 -4.23
N SER A 111 -11.91 -16.19 -3.98
CA SER A 111 -12.94 -16.31 -5.01
C SER A 111 -14.12 -15.42 -4.64
N VAL A 112 -14.69 -14.77 -5.65
CA VAL A 112 -15.84 -13.89 -5.48
C VAL A 112 -16.96 -14.38 -6.37
N THR A 113 -18.15 -14.56 -5.78
CA THR A 113 -19.36 -15.00 -6.47
C THR A 113 -20.42 -13.93 -6.28
N CYS A 114 -21.00 -13.46 -7.39
CA CYS A 114 -22.11 -12.52 -7.37
C CYS A 114 -23.37 -13.24 -7.85
N ARG A 115 -24.40 -13.29 -7.01
CA ARG A 115 -25.74 -13.72 -7.40
C ARG A 115 -26.48 -12.53 -8.00
N VAL A 116 -26.95 -12.69 -9.24
CA VAL A 116 -27.60 -11.61 -10.00
C VAL A 116 -28.90 -12.08 -10.64
N GLU A 117 -29.82 -11.14 -10.84
CA GLU A 117 -31.14 -11.35 -11.45
C GLU A 117 -31.40 -10.33 -12.59
N PRO A 118 -31.73 -10.76 -13.82
CA PRO A 118 -31.73 -12.15 -14.30
C PRO A 118 -30.33 -12.78 -14.22
N ALA A 119 -30.26 -14.11 -14.17
CA ALA A 119 -28.99 -14.82 -14.10
C ALA A 119 -28.15 -14.56 -15.35
N THR A 120 -27.07 -13.80 -15.20
CA THR A 120 -26.15 -13.42 -16.28
C THR A 120 -24.69 -13.57 -15.84
N ASN A 121 -23.78 -13.54 -16.82
CA ASN A 121 -22.35 -13.63 -16.54
C ASN A 121 -21.83 -12.33 -15.93
N VAL A 122 -21.14 -12.46 -14.79
CA VAL A 122 -20.45 -11.35 -14.11
C VAL A 122 -18.96 -11.45 -14.39
N SER A 123 -18.38 -10.38 -14.93
CA SER A 123 -16.93 -10.32 -15.21
C SER A 123 -16.22 -9.53 -14.13
N LEU A 124 -15.35 -10.21 -13.37
CA LEU A 124 -14.58 -9.60 -12.28
C LEU A 124 -13.29 -8.96 -12.79
N VAL A 125 -12.90 -7.86 -12.16
CA VAL A 125 -11.66 -7.13 -12.41
C VAL A 125 -10.97 -6.84 -11.07
N PRO A 126 -9.78 -7.42 -10.82
CA PRO A 126 -9.11 -8.44 -11.63
C PRO A 126 -9.87 -9.76 -11.71
N LYS A 127 -9.77 -10.46 -12.87
CA LYS A 127 -10.34 -11.81 -13.08
C LYS A 127 -9.94 -12.82 -11.99
N ALA A 128 -8.69 -12.76 -11.54
CA ALA A 128 -8.18 -13.55 -10.43
C ALA A 128 -7.80 -12.59 -9.30
N PRO A 129 -8.59 -12.55 -8.20
CA PRO A 129 -8.26 -11.75 -7.03
C PRO A 129 -6.89 -12.15 -6.45
N PRO A 130 -6.08 -11.18 -5.99
CA PRO A 130 -4.82 -11.47 -5.33
C PRO A 130 -5.03 -12.02 -3.91
N VAL A 131 -3.93 -12.47 -3.30
CA VAL A 131 -3.88 -12.82 -1.88
C VAL A 131 -4.14 -11.58 -1.01
N ILE A 132 -4.87 -11.76 0.10
CA ILE A 132 -5.23 -10.67 1.02
C ILE A 132 -4.44 -10.82 2.32
N PHE A 133 -3.70 -9.77 2.69
CA PHE A 133 -2.98 -9.68 3.96
C PHE A 133 -3.77 -8.84 4.96
N ALA A 134 -3.61 -9.11 6.26
CA ALA A 134 -4.27 -8.31 7.29
C ALA A 134 -3.84 -6.84 7.23
N GLY A 135 -4.79 -5.95 7.51
CA GLY A 135 -4.61 -4.50 7.37
C GLY A 135 -4.64 -3.97 5.93
N GLN A 136 -4.90 -4.83 4.93
CA GLN A 136 -5.09 -4.40 3.54
C GLN A 136 -6.56 -4.42 3.12
N HIS A 137 -6.86 -3.58 2.13
CA HIS A 137 -8.15 -3.58 1.45
C HIS A 137 -8.00 -4.18 0.06
N LEU A 138 -8.87 -5.12 -0.28
CA LEU A 138 -9.05 -5.60 -1.64
C LEU A 138 -10.18 -4.83 -2.29
N ILE A 139 -9.89 -4.15 -3.41
CA ILE A 139 -10.89 -3.50 -4.25
C ILE A 139 -11.07 -4.34 -5.51
N LEU A 140 -12.29 -4.77 -5.77
CA LEU A 140 -12.68 -5.50 -6.96
C LEU A 140 -13.80 -4.74 -7.68
N TYR A 141 -13.80 -4.81 -9.00
CA TYR A 141 -14.90 -4.32 -9.82
C TYR A 141 -15.60 -5.51 -10.48
N ALA A 142 -16.92 -5.45 -10.54
CA ALA A 142 -17.73 -6.45 -11.22
C ALA A 142 -18.50 -5.77 -12.35
N ARG A 143 -18.28 -6.23 -13.59
CA ARG A 143 -19.06 -5.81 -14.75
C ARG A 143 -20.26 -6.74 -14.89
N VAL A 144 -21.44 -6.16 -14.80
CA VAL A 144 -22.73 -6.83 -14.97
C VAL A 144 -23.41 -6.34 -16.24
N THR A 145 -24.36 -7.12 -16.76
CA THR A 145 -25.23 -6.68 -17.84
C THR A 145 -26.13 -5.51 -17.38
N PRO A 146 -26.55 -4.62 -18.29
CA PRO A 146 -27.52 -3.60 -17.96
C PRO A 146 -28.83 -4.21 -17.41
N ASP A 147 -29.57 -3.44 -16.62
CA ASP A 147 -30.84 -3.84 -16.00
C ASP A 147 -30.76 -5.10 -15.11
N THR A 148 -29.56 -5.43 -14.64
CA THR A 148 -29.30 -6.58 -13.75
C THR A 148 -29.28 -6.12 -12.30
N LYS A 149 -30.02 -6.83 -11.45
CA LYS A 149 -30.08 -6.64 -10.01
C LYS A 149 -29.02 -7.52 -9.33
N VAL A 150 -28.22 -6.96 -8.43
CA VAL A 150 -27.26 -7.74 -7.62
C VAL A 150 -27.92 -8.09 -6.30
N CYS A 151 -28.08 -9.39 -6.04
CA CYS A 151 -28.82 -9.91 -4.88
C CYS A 151 -27.89 -10.26 -3.72
N GLU A 152 -26.73 -10.86 -4.01
CA GLU A 152 -25.79 -11.32 -3.00
C GLU A 152 -24.37 -11.31 -3.57
N ILE A 153 -23.39 -10.88 -2.78
CA ILE A 153 -21.97 -10.99 -3.11
C ILE A 153 -21.32 -11.85 -2.02
N THR A 154 -20.70 -12.96 -2.40
CA THR A 154 -19.96 -13.84 -1.50
C THR A 154 -18.48 -13.83 -1.86
N VAL A 155 -17.63 -13.57 -0.87
CA VAL A 155 -16.18 -13.71 -0.95
C VAL A 155 -15.77 -14.92 -0.12
N LYS A 156 -14.96 -15.80 -0.69
CA LYS A 156 -14.38 -16.95 0.00
C LYS A 156 -12.88 -16.98 -0.19
N GLY A 157 -12.17 -17.55 0.77
CA GLY A 157 -10.76 -17.89 0.68
C GLY A 157 -10.36 -18.84 1.80
N SER A 158 -9.07 -19.16 1.86
CA SER A 158 -8.50 -20.01 2.91
C SER A 158 -7.25 -19.37 3.49
N THR A 159 -7.08 -19.44 4.80
CA THR A 159 -5.83 -19.05 5.46
C THR A 159 -4.74 -20.11 5.19
N GLU A 160 -3.46 -19.77 5.38
CA GLU A 160 -2.37 -20.73 5.31
C GLU A 160 -2.46 -21.80 6.40
N SER A 161 -3.00 -21.43 7.55
CA SER A 161 -3.32 -22.34 8.66
C SER A 161 -4.47 -23.32 8.36
N GLY A 162 -5.14 -23.20 7.21
CA GLY A 162 -6.21 -24.11 6.77
C GLY A 162 -7.63 -23.70 7.21
N GLY A 163 -7.80 -22.51 7.79
CA GLY A 163 -9.11 -21.94 8.11
C GLY A 163 -9.84 -21.46 6.85
N GLU A 164 -11.15 -21.67 6.79
CA GLU A 164 -11.99 -21.10 5.72
C GLU A 164 -12.42 -19.69 6.11
N VAL A 165 -12.22 -18.73 5.20
CA VAL A 165 -12.70 -17.37 5.35
C VAL A 165 -13.86 -17.18 4.38
N LYS A 166 -15.03 -16.80 4.91
CA LYS A 166 -16.21 -16.48 4.11
C LYS A 166 -16.86 -15.19 4.59
N ALA A 167 -17.12 -14.28 3.67
CA ALA A 167 -17.92 -13.08 3.91
C ALA A 167 -19.00 -12.97 2.83
N SER A 168 -20.21 -12.58 3.22
CA SER A 168 -21.31 -12.34 2.28
C SER A 168 -21.97 -10.99 2.55
N VAL A 169 -22.45 -10.37 1.48
CA VAL A 169 -23.18 -9.11 1.49
C VAL A 169 -24.48 -9.32 0.74
N ASP A 170 -25.59 -9.13 1.43
CA ASP A 170 -26.93 -9.20 0.87
C ASP A 170 -27.35 -7.87 0.24
N GLU A 171 -28.43 -7.94 -0.56
CA GLU A 171 -29.03 -6.81 -1.28
C GLU A 171 -29.21 -5.56 -0.41
N ASP A 172 -29.62 -5.70 0.85
CA ASP A 172 -29.87 -4.58 1.77
C ASP A 172 -28.63 -3.71 2.03
N ASN A 173 -27.43 -4.27 1.87
CA ASN A 173 -26.15 -3.59 2.05
C ASN A 173 -25.54 -3.13 0.73
N ILE A 174 -26.24 -3.34 -0.40
CA ILE A 174 -25.82 -2.94 -1.72
C ILE A 174 -26.53 -1.63 -2.09
N VAL A 175 -25.74 -0.59 -2.34
CA VAL A 175 -26.26 0.74 -2.70
C VAL A 175 -26.17 0.93 -4.20
N LEU A 176 -27.31 1.19 -4.80
CA LEU A 176 -27.40 1.74 -6.14
C LEU A 176 -26.94 3.20 -6.12
N VAL A 177 -25.82 3.47 -6.77
CA VAL A 177 -25.27 4.80 -6.99
C VAL A 177 -25.50 5.17 -8.46
N HIS A 178 -26.23 6.25 -8.66
CA HIS A 178 -26.34 6.88 -9.97
C HIS A 178 -25.17 7.85 -10.14
N ASP A 179 -24.25 7.50 -11.03
CA ASP A 179 -23.03 8.24 -11.30
C ASP A 179 -23.11 8.81 -12.72
N GLU A 180 -23.52 10.07 -12.84
CA GLU A 180 -23.65 10.75 -14.13
C GLU A 180 -22.31 10.92 -14.85
N GLU A 181 -21.22 11.01 -14.09
CA GLU A 181 -19.86 11.19 -14.60
C GLU A 181 -19.17 9.86 -14.96
N MET A 182 -19.82 8.73 -14.68
CA MET A 182 -19.31 7.39 -14.95
C MET A 182 -17.96 7.11 -14.27
N SER A 183 -17.68 7.76 -13.14
CA SER A 183 -16.45 7.61 -12.35
C SER A 183 -16.14 6.14 -11.98
N LEU A 184 -17.13 5.37 -11.51
CA LEU A 184 -16.93 3.95 -11.15
C LEU A 184 -16.61 3.10 -12.37
N HIS A 185 -17.24 3.40 -13.51
CA HIS A 185 -16.97 2.71 -14.78
C HIS A 185 -15.56 3.01 -15.29
N ARG A 186 -15.10 4.26 -15.14
CA ARG A 186 -13.73 4.67 -15.48
C ARG A 186 -12.70 4.01 -14.58
N LEU A 187 -12.97 3.90 -13.28
CA LEU A 187 -12.11 3.17 -12.35
C LEU A 187 -12.01 1.69 -12.72
N ALA A 188 -13.14 1.03 -13.00
CA ALA A 188 -13.16 -0.36 -13.45
C ALA A 188 -12.41 -0.55 -14.79
N ALA A 189 -12.58 0.39 -15.73
CA ALA A 189 -11.86 0.36 -17.01
C ALA A 189 -10.35 0.54 -16.82
N ARG A 190 -9.92 1.49 -15.98
CA ARG A 190 -8.51 1.69 -15.65
C ARG A 190 -7.90 0.45 -14.98
N ALA A 191 -8.62 -0.16 -14.03
CA ALA A 191 -8.20 -1.39 -13.38
C ALA A 191 -8.02 -2.54 -14.40
N GLN A 192 -8.93 -2.67 -15.37
CA GLN A 192 -8.84 -3.68 -16.43
C GLN A 192 -7.66 -3.42 -17.38
N ILE A 193 -7.46 -2.17 -17.82
CA ILE A 193 -6.33 -1.78 -18.67
C ILE A 193 -5.00 -2.08 -17.96
N ASN A 194 -4.88 -1.72 -16.68
CA ASN A 194 -3.69 -2.04 -15.89
C ASN A 194 -3.47 -3.55 -15.74
N GLN A 195 -4.54 -4.33 -15.60
CA GLN A 195 -4.43 -5.79 -15.59
C GLN A 195 -3.84 -6.32 -16.90
N TRP A 196 -4.29 -5.83 -18.06
CA TRP A 196 -3.75 -6.25 -19.36
C TRP A 196 -2.30 -5.82 -19.56
N LYS A 197 -1.93 -4.59 -19.14
CA LYS A 197 -0.53 -4.13 -19.14
C LYS A 197 0.39 -5.11 -18.40
N LEU A 198 -0.05 -5.58 -17.24
CA LEU A 198 0.77 -6.43 -16.37
C LEU A 198 0.94 -7.86 -16.89
N HIS A 199 -0.03 -8.39 -17.64
CA HIS A 199 0.03 -9.76 -18.18
C HIS A 199 0.70 -9.85 -19.55
N GLY A 200 0.90 -8.72 -20.25
CA GLY A 200 1.54 -8.72 -21.57
C GLY A 200 0.75 -9.53 -22.59
N ASP A 201 -0.58 -9.45 -22.52
CA ASP A 201 -1.49 -10.25 -23.32
C ASP A 201 -1.64 -9.60 -24.72
N ASP A 202 -0.85 -10.06 -25.69
CA ASP A 202 -0.72 -9.47 -27.02
C ASP A 202 -2.06 -9.43 -27.80
N ASP A 203 -2.95 -10.38 -27.52
CA ASP A 203 -4.25 -10.53 -28.20
C ASP A 203 -5.31 -9.55 -27.68
N VAL A 204 -5.00 -8.80 -26.63
CA VAL A 204 -5.98 -7.88 -26.00
C VAL A 204 -5.85 -6.45 -26.51
N GLY A 205 -5.06 -6.25 -27.57
CA GLY A 205 -4.82 -4.97 -28.18
C GLY A 205 -6.09 -4.22 -28.58
N ASP A 206 -6.97 -4.90 -29.32
CA ASP A 206 -8.18 -4.30 -29.86
C ASP A 206 -9.22 -4.06 -28.76
N ASP A 207 -9.39 -5.00 -27.84
CA ASP A 207 -10.24 -4.86 -26.65
C ASP A 207 -9.78 -3.71 -25.74
N MET A 208 -8.47 -3.52 -25.60
CA MET A 208 -7.89 -2.41 -24.85
C MET A 208 -8.22 -1.06 -25.47
N VAL A 209 -8.05 -0.94 -26.78
CA VAL A 209 -8.41 0.28 -27.52
C VAL A 209 -9.91 0.55 -27.40
N ALA A 210 -10.76 -0.48 -27.60
CA ALA A 210 -12.20 -0.36 -27.51
C ALA A 210 -12.65 0.11 -26.12
N LEU A 211 -12.15 -0.51 -25.04
CA LEU A 211 -12.47 -0.13 -23.67
C LEU A 211 -11.97 1.28 -23.34
N SER A 212 -10.75 1.62 -23.77
CA SER A 212 -10.14 2.93 -23.57
C SER A 212 -10.97 4.05 -24.19
N VAL A 213 -11.36 3.89 -25.48
CA VAL A 213 -12.19 4.85 -26.19
C VAL A 213 -13.57 4.96 -25.56
N ALA A 214 -14.21 3.83 -25.25
CA ALA A 214 -15.56 3.81 -24.68
C ALA A 214 -15.64 4.44 -23.28
N SER A 215 -14.59 4.34 -22.48
CA SER A 215 -14.53 4.88 -21.11
C SER A 215 -13.84 6.24 -21.01
N SER A 216 -13.21 6.72 -22.09
CA SER A 216 -12.34 7.92 -22.08
C SER A 216 -11.19 7.80 -21.08
N VAL A 217 -10.62 6.60 -20.94
CA VAL A 217 -9.46 6.31 -20.09
C VAL A 217 -8.26 6.00 -20.97
N VAL A 218 -7.16 6.74 -20.82
CA VAL A 218 -5.93 6.54 -21.61
C VAL A 218 -5.33 5.15 -21.35
N SER A 219 -4.89 4.52 -22.45
CA SER A 219 -4.15 3.25 -22.47
C SER A 219 -2.83 3.43 -23.22
N PRO A 220 -1.88 2.48 -23.15
CA PRO A 220 -0.64 2.55 -23.95
C PRO A 220 -0.86 2.60 -25.47
N ARG A 221 -2.07 2.26 -25.94
CA ARG A 221 -2.43 2.21 -27.36
C ARG A 221 -3.34 3.36 -27.79
N THR A 222 -3.63 4.30 -26.90
CA THR A 222 -4.54 5.42 -27.16
C THR A 222 -3.96 6.72 -26.61
N ALA A 223 -4.30 7.85 -27.23
CA ALA A 223 -3.86 9.18 -26.81
C ALA A 223 -4.99 10.19 -26.99
N PHE A 224 -4.98 11.25 -26.17
CA PHE A 224 -5.80 12.43 -26.40
C PHE A 224 -5.06 13.41 -27.30
N ILE A 225 -5.71 13.89 -28.35
CA ILE A 225 -5.14 14.86 -29.28
C ILE A 225 -5.96 16.13 -29.19
N GLY A 226 -5.34 17.21 -28.72
CA GLY A 226 -5.91 18.55 -28.80
C GLY A 226 -5.86 19.04 -30.25
N VAL A 227 -7.00 19.46 -30.80
CA VAL A 227 -7.06 20.06 -32.13
C VAL A 227 -7.54 21.50 -31.97
N ASP A 228 -6.66 22.46 -32.29
CA ASP A 228 -7.05 23.86 -32.43
C ASP A 228 -7.84 24.02 -33.73
N GLN A 229 -9.09 24.46 -33.61
CA GLN A 229 -10.02 24.59 -34.74
C GLN A 229 -9.85 25.91 -35.51
N GLU A 230 -9.17 26.90 -34.93
CA GLU A 230 -9.05 28.25 -35.50
C GLU A 230 -7.77 28.42 -36.32
N SER A 231 -6.70 27.70 -35.98
CA SER A 231 -5.43 27.77 -36.71
C SER A 231 -5.43 26.87 -37.96
N ARG A 232 -5.54 27.49 -39.14
CA ARG A 232 -5.29 26.83 -40.45
C ARG A 232 -3.82 26.51 -40.72
N HIS A 233 -2.92 26.84 -39.79
CA HIS A 233 -1.51 26.53 -39.87
C HIS A 233 -1.19 25.30 -39.04
N ILE A 234 -0.98 24.17 -39.73
CA ILE A 234 -0.36 22.98 -39.16
C ILE A 234 1.09 23.36 -38.86
N GLN A 235 1.43 23.69 -37.61
CA GLN A 235 2.83 23.71 -37.21
C GLN A 235 3.33 22.25 -37.18
N PRO A 236 4.46 21.92 -37.83
CA PRO A 236 4.95 20.54 -37.95
C PRO A 236 5.48 19.95 -36.63
N TYR A 237 5.33 20.65 -35.52
CA TYR A 237 5.86 20.25 -34.22
C TYR A 237 4.69 20.00 -33.27
N LEU A 238 4.19 18.76 -33.26
CA LEU A 238 3.44 18.25 -32.12
C LEU A 238 4.46 18.06 -30.99
N GLU A 239 4.46 18.96 -30.01
CA GLU A 239 5.09 18.66 -28.73
C GLU A 239 4.29 17.53 -28.09
N MET A 240 4.88 16.34 -28.10
CA MET A 240 4.46 15.26 -27.24
C MET A 240 4.81 15.65 -25.82
N GLU A 241 3.89 16.30 -25.11
CA GLU A 241 3.95 16.29 -23.66
C GLU A 241 3.59 14.87 -23.22
N GLU A 242 4.58 14.15 -22.70
CA GLU A 242 4.29 13.00 -21.86
C GLU A 242 3.42 13.51 -20.71
N MET A 243 2.12 13.20 -20.75
CA MET A 243 1.30 13.29 -19.55
C MET A 243 2.04 12.43 -18.53
N CYS A 244 2.66 13.09 -17.54
CA CYS A 244 3.29 12.38 -16.43
C CYS A 244 2.32 11.29 -16.01
N ASP A 245 2.77 10.05 -16.07
CA ASP A 245 2.03 8.96 -15.51
C ASP A 245 1.70 9.39 -14.08
N MET A 246 0.42 9.62 -13.79
CA MET A 246 -0.06 9.69 -12.41
C MET A 246 0.04 8.30 -11.74
N GLU A 247 1.03 7.50 -12.11
CA GLU A 247 1.50 6.33 -11.36
C GLU A 247 2.11 6.76 -10.01
N GLN A 248 2.28 8.06 -9.75
CA GLN A 248 2.72 8.60 -8.46
C GLN A 248 1.59 8.94 -7.48
N GLN A 249 0.33 8.69 -7.82
CA GLN A 249 -0.74 8.68 -6.82
C GLN A 249 -1.01 7.24 -6.44
N ASP A 250 -0.17 6.76 -5.52
CA ASP A 250 -0.39 5.59 -4.70
C ASP A 250 -1.89 5.39 -4.45
N SER A 251 -2.30 4.12 -4.41
CA SER A 251 -3.54 3.62 -3.84
C SER A 251 -3.77 4.07 -2.38
N SER A 252 -2.83 4.83 -1.80
CA SER A 252 -2.91 5.50 -0.50
C SER A 252 -3.77 6.77 -0.49
N TYR A 253 -4.01 7.44 -1.64
CA TYR A 253 -4.86 8.64 -1.65
C TYR A 253 -6.36 8.34 -1.55
N LEU A 254 -6.80 7.11 -1.85
CA LEU A 254 -8.15 6.65 -1.50
C LEU A 254 -8.29 6.22 -0.02
N LEU A 255 -7.20 6.26 0.76
CA LEU A 255 -7.17 5.91 2.18
C LEU A 255 -7.03 7.12 3.12
N SER A 256 -7.13 8.35 2.60
CA SER A 256 -7.25 9.54 3.46
C SER A 256 -8.72 9.93 3.63
N ARG A 257 -9.21 9.83 4.87
CA ARG A 257 -10.51 10.40 5.27
C ARG A 257 -10.58 11.86 4.80
N PRO A 258 -11.68 12.34 4.18
CA PRO A 258 -11.92 13.77 4.14
C PRO A 258 -12.03 14.26 5.58
N ARG A 259 -11.08 15.11 6.00
CA ARG A 259 -11.19 15.86 7.24
C ARG A 259 -12.43 16.74 7.15
N GLY A 260 -13.43 16.45 7.98
CA GLY A 260 -14.42 17.41 8.42
C GLY A 260 -15.77 17.40 7.71
N TYR A 261 -16.60 16.39 7.97
CA TYR A 261 -18.01 16.66 8.19
C TYR A 261 -18.31 16.48 9.68
N ARG A 262 -18.55 17.59 10.38
CA ARG A 262 -19.16 17.57 11.71
C ARG A 262 -20.55 16.96 11.56
N VAL A 263 -20.71 15.69 11.89
CA VAL A 263 -22.03 15.15 12.19
C VAL A 263 -22.43 15.75 13.53
N GLY A 264 -23.34 16.73 13.48
CA GLY A 264 -23.97 17.31 14.66
C GLY A 264 -24.60 16.20 15.48
N ARG A 265 -24.09 16.00 16.69
CA ARG A 265 -24.66 15.12 17.69
C ARG A 265 -25.99 15.75 18.14
N LEU A 266 -27.10 15.25 17.61
CA LEU A 266 -28.44 15.48 18.16
C LEU A 266 -28.51 14.76 19.50
N ALA A 267 -28.21 15.48 20.58
CA ALA A 267 -28.52 15.04 21.93
C ALA A 267 -30.00 15.35 22.21
N PHE A 268 -30.80 14.30 22.38
CA PHE A 268 -32.11 14.41 23.03
C PHE A 268 -31.88 14.72 24.52
N GLY A 269 -32.06 15.99 24.88
CA GLY A 269 -32.09 16.44 26.27
C GLY A 269 -33.53 16.48 26.76
N THR A 270 -33.86 15.65 27.74
CA THR A 270 -35.10 15.65 28.49
C THR A 270 -35.26 16.92 29.34
N SER A 271 -36.51 17.38 29.42
CA SER A 271 -37.09 18.51 30.14
C SER A 271 -36.62 18.76 31.59
N ALA A 272 -36.52 20.05 31.99
CA ALA A 272 -37.41 20.71 32.96
C ALA A 272 -36.85 22.06 33.50
N GLY A 273 -37.70 23.09 33.58
CA GLY A 273 -37.57 24.20 34.56
C GLY A 273 -37.15 25.59 34.04
N PRO A 274 -37.60 26.71 34.66
CA PRO A 274 -38.31 27.75 33.90
C PRO A 274 -37.79 29.21 33.97
N LEU A 275 -38.19 29.96 32.93
CA LEU A 275 -38.64 31.37 32.84
C LEU A 275 -37.66 32.58 32.96
N THR A 276 -37.97 33.52 32.05
CA THR A 276 -37.74 34.98 31.97
C THR A 276 -36.64 35.39 30.98
N GLY A 277 -36.78 36.35 30.06
CA GLY A 277 -37.89 37.17 29.56
C GLY A 277 -37.32 38.18 28.55
N THR A 278 -38.16 38.64 27.62
CA THR A 278 -38.01 39.83 26.75
C THR A 278 -37.07 39.80 25.54
N SER A 279 -37.62 40.29 24.42
CA SER A 279 -37.03 40.56 23.11
C SER A 279 -36.94 42.09 22.89
N PRO A 280 -36.63 42.59 21.67
CA PRO A 280 -35.31 42.66 21.06
C PRO A 280 -34.96 44.13 20.70
N GLN A 281 -33.70 44.47 20.39
CA GLN A 281 -33.45 45.67 19.59
C GLN A 281 -32.08 45.70 18.89
N SER A 282 -32.13 46.06 17.61
CA SER A 282 -30.98 46.31 16.76
C SER A 282 -30.23 47.57 17.18
N ARG A 283 -28.91 47.61 16.98
CA ARG A 283 -28.20 48.83 16.58
C ARG A 283 -26.89 48.52 15.86
N ARG A 284 -26.77 49.15 14.68
CA ARG A 284 -25.61 49.25 13.79
C ARG A 284 -24.52 50.15 14.37
N ASN A 285 -23.34 50.06 13.71
CA ASN A 285 -22.20 50.98 13.63
C ASN A 285 -21.13 50.75 14.71
N ARG A 286 -19.81 50.85 14.47
CA ARG A 286 -19.04 51.40 13.34
C ARG A 286 -17.56 50.97 13.51
N PHE A 287 -16.90 50.65 12.40
CA PHE A 287 -15.51 50.95 12.00
C PHE A 287 -14.36 51.00 13.05
N ALA A 288 -13.30 50.23 12.79
CA ALA A 288 -12.01 50.79 12.34
C ALA A 288 -11.13 49.69 11.71
N LEU A 289 -10.72 49.94 10.47
CA LEU A 289 -9.68 49.26 9.70
C LEU A 289 -8.38 50.08 9.84
N GLU A 290 -7.26 49.39 10.00
CA GLU A 290 -5.93 49.74 9.44
C GLU A 290 -5.29 48.37 9.12
N GLU A 291 -5.30 47.85 7.88
CA GLU A 291 -4.53 48.18 6.67
C GLU A 291 -3.00 48.05 6.78
N SER A 292 -2.46 47.04 6.08
CA SER A 292 -1.37 47.08 5.07
C SER A 292 -0.66 45.72 4.99
N SER A 293 -0.27 45.11 3.86
CA SER A 293 -0.45 45.26 2.40
C SER A 293 0.06 43.93 1.81
N ALA A 294 -0.76 43.11 1.16
CA ALA A 294 -1.06 43.07 -0.28
C ALA A 294 0.04 42.45 -1.19
N MET A 295 -0.32 41.37 -1.89
CA MET A 295 -0.20 41.29 -3.34
C MET A 295 -1.36 40.47 -3.91
N VAL A 296 -2.13 41.11 -4.78
CA VAL A 296 -3.23 40.57 -5.60
C VAL A 296 -2.83 40.80 -7.06
N PRO A 297 -3.19 39.90 -7.98
CA PRO A 297 -3.74 40.35 -9.27
C PRO A 297 -5.11 39.68 -9.52
N MET A 298 -6.16 40.48 -9.61
CA MET A 298 -6.80 40.98 -10.85
C MET A 298 -7.82 39.99 -11.42
N GLN A 299 -9.10 40.26 -11.11
CA GLN A 299 -10.22 39.80 -11.93
C GLN A 299 -10.20 40.57 -13.25
N CYS A 300 -10.31 39.84 -14.36
CA CYS A 300 -10.88 40.36 -15.59
C CYS A 300 -12.14 39.53 -15.87
N GLU A 301 -13.31 40.13 -15.69
CA GLU A 301 -14.58 39.62 -16.20
C GLU A 301 -14.58 39.76 -17.72
N MET A 302 -14.65 38.64 -18.44
CA MET A 302 -15.21 38.59 -19.80
C MET A 302 -16.06 37.32 -19.90
N GLN A 303 -17.31 37.48 -20.34
CA GLN A 303 -18.29 36.43 -20.59
C GLN A 303 -17.68 35.17 -21.22
N CYS A 304 -17.85 34.02 -20.58
CA CYS A 304 -17.67 32.71 -21.22
C CYS A 304 -18.91 32.37 -22.05
N PRO A 305 -18.81 32.18 -23.39
CA PRO A 305 -19.87 31.54 -24.14
C PRO A 305 -19.65 30.01 -24.14
N MET A 306 -20.55 29.29 -23.46
CA MET A 306 -21.12 27.97 -23.84
C MET A 306 -20.19 26.74 -24.01
N PRO A 307 -20.75 25.51 -23.87
CA PRO A 307 -19.97 24.30 -23.59
C PRO A 307 -19.27 23.74 -24.81
N THR A 308 -18.04 23.28 -24.60
CA THR A 308 -17.19 22.57 -25.57
C THR A 308 -17.88 21.28 -26.03
N LEU A 309 -18.38 21.29 -27.27
CA LEU A 309 -18.90 20.13 -27.98
C LEU A 309 -17.72 19.30 -28.51
N PHE A 310 -17.46 18.14 -27.91
CA PHE A 310 -16.52 17.16 -28.46
C PHE A 310 -17.16 16.41 -29.63
N TYR A 311 -16.49 16.44 -30.80
CA TYR A 311 -16.95 15.75 -32.01
C TYR A 311 -16.34 14.33 -32.09
N GLU A 312 -17.16 13.29 -31.95
CA GLU A 312 -16.78 11.91 -32.29
C GLU A 312 -16.65 11.80 -33.83
N LYS A 313 -15.45 11.55 -34.35
CA LYS A 313 -15.27 11.19 -35.77
C LYS A 313 -15.71 9.73 -35.96
N LYS A 314 -16.78 9.53 -36.73
CA LYS A 314 -17.36 8.22 -37.09
C LYS A 314 -16.30 7.30 -37.72
N VAL A 315 -15.96 6.21 -37.04
CA VAL A 315 -15.50 4.99 -37.70
C VAL A 315 -16.76 4.20 -38.07
N THR A 316 -16.97 4.00 -39.37
CA THR A 316 -18.11 3.26 -39.90
C THR A 316 -17.85 1.77 -39.88
N THR A 317 -18.42 1.07 -38.90
CA THR A 317 -18.76 -0.36 -38.99
C THR A 317 -20.12 -0.57 -38.32
N GLY A 318 -20.93 -1.47 -38.90
CA GLY A 318 -22.38 -1.55 -38.74
C GLY A 318 -22.92 -1.82 -37.32
N ASP A 319 -22.04 -2.13 -36.37
CA ASP A 319 -22.43 -2.68 -35.05
C ASP A 319 -22.70 -1.59 -33.98
N VAL A 320 -22.39 -0.32 -34.26
CA VAL A 320 -22.53 0.80 -33.29
C VAL A 320 -24.00 1.22 -33.05
N LYS A 321 -24.95 0.78 -33.88
CA LYS A 321 -26.38 1.07 -33.68
C LYS A 321 -26.96 0.36 -32.45
N GLU A 322 -26.47 -0.83 -32.11
CA GLU A 322 -26.89 -1.56 -30.90
C GLU A 322 -26.34 -0.88 -29.61
N LEU A 323 -25.10 -0.39 -29.64
CA LEU A 323 -24.48 0.32 -28.50
C LEU A 323 -25.17 1.65 -28.14
N ARG A 324 -25.79 2.34 -29.10
CA ARG A 324 -26.54 3.58 -28.85
C ARG A 324 -27.88 3.35 -28.13
N LYS A 325 -28.51 2.17 -28.27
CA LYS A 325 -29.67 1.80 -27.46
C LYS A 325 -29.29 1.53 -26.00
N CYS A 326 -28.08 1.02 -25.75
CA CYS A 326 -27.57 0.77 -24.38
C CYS A 326 -27.25 2.04 -23.57
N LYS A 327 -26.95 3.20 -24.19
CA LYS A 327 -26.58 4.43 -23.46
C LYS A 327 -27.66 4.97 -22.51
N ARG A 328 -28.94 4.58 -22.66
CA ARG A 328 -30.02 5.00 -21.75
C ARG A 328 -30.21 4.07 -20.54
N SER A 329 -29.65 2.85 -20.57
CA SER A 329 -29.78 1.83 -19.50
C SER A 329 -28.51 1.70 -18.64
N LEU A 330 -27.37 2.24 -19.08
CA LEU A 330 -26.04 2.10 -18.43
C LEU A 330 -25.76 3.00 -17.19
N LYS A 331 -26.77 3.63 -16.57
CA LYS A 331 -26.55 4.71 -15.57
C LYS A 331 -26.55 4.26 -14.11
N SER A 332 -26.42 2.97 -13.84
CA SER A 332 -26.52 2.44 -12.49
C SER A 332 -25.28 1.63 -12.13
N SER A 333 -24.69 1.94 -10.98
CA SER A 333 -23.56 1.21 -10.43
C SER A 333 -23.89 0.80 -9.00
N TYR A 334 -23.34 -0.34 -8.57
CA TYR A 334 -23.56 -0.86 -7.23
C TYR A 334 -22.31 -0.62 -6.38
N VAL A 335 -22.50 -0.11 -5.16
CA VAL A 335 -21.44 0.08 -4.15
C VAL A 335 -21.85 -0.65 -2.88
N VAL A 336 -20.96 -1.46 -2.32
CA VAL A 336 -21.19 -2.14 -1.05
C VAL A 336 -20.97 -1.16 0.11
N LYS A 337 -21.94 -1.04 1.01
CA LYS A 337 -21.75 -0.38 2.30
C LYS A 337 -21.11 -1.36 3.28
N ASN A 338 -20.00 -0.95 3.91
CA ASN A 338 -19.37 -1.56 5.08
C ASN A 338 -19.38 -3.11 5.11
N LEU A 339 -18.29 -3.72 4.65
CA LEU A 339 -17.98 -5.07 5.08
C LEU A 339 -17.66 -5.00 6.59
N ALA A 340 -18.47 -5.64 7.43
CA ALA A 340 -18.11 -5.84 8.83
C ALA A 340 -16.74 -6.54 8.89
N SER A 341 -15.95 -6.21 9.92
CA SER A 341 -14.72 -6.93 10.24
C SER A 341 -15.02 -8.43 10.25
N VAL A 342 -14.32 -9.21 9.44
CA VAL A 342 -14.39 -10.66 9.51
C VAL A 342 -13.60 -11.06 10.73
N ASP A 343 -14.29 -11.53 11.76
CA ASP A 343 -13.66 -12.14 12.93
C ASP A 343 -13.02 -13.46 12.47
N VAL A 344 -11.69 -13.50 12.49
CA VAL A 344 -10.92 -14.73 12.30
C VAL A 344 -10.82 -15.38 13.67
N ASP A 345 -11.63 -16.40 13.90
CA ASP A 345 -11.57 -17.19 15.13
C ASP A 345 -10.17 -17.86 15.24
N GLY A 346 -9.46 -17.58 16.34
CA GLY A 346 -8.30 -18.39 16.77
C GLY A 346 -6.90 -17.87 16.42
N MET A 347 -6.62 -16.56 16.59
CA MET A 347 -5.23 -16.04 16.60
C MET A 347 -4.70 -15.88 18.03
N ASP A 348 -4.49 -16.99 18.70
CA ASP A 348 -3.67 -17.10 19.90
C ASP A 348 -2.19 -17.06 19.44
N GLY A 349 -1.60 -15.86 19.41
CA GLY A 349 -0.20 -15.65 19.07
C GLY A 349 0.75 -16.31 20.08
N GLY A 350 1.03 -17.60 19.88
CA GLY A 350 1.99 -18.37 20.66
C GLY A 350 3.38 -18.37 20.03
N GLY A 351 4.38 -17.85 20.76
CA GLY A 351 5.74 -18.40 20.73
C GLY A 351 6.93 -17.52 20.32
N SER A 352 6.78 -16.44 19.52
CA SER A 352 7.94 -15.73 18.92
C SER A 352 8.23 -14.32 19.49
N SER A 353 7.67 -13.98 20.66
CA SER A 353 7.45 -12.57 21.07
C SER A 353 8.69 -11.75 21.48
N GLY A 354 9.84 -12.34 21.82
CA GLY A 354 10.95 -11.62 22.48
C GLY A 354 11.86 -10.85 21.51
N VAL A 355 12.53 -11.60 20.63
CA VAL A 355 13.53 -11.06 19.68
C VAL A 355 12.88 -10.09 18.68
N LEU A 356 11.67 -10.41 18.19
CA LEU A 356 10.95 -9.53 17.25
C LEU A 356 10.67 -8.14 17.82
N LYS A 357 10.36 -8.03 19.11
CA LYS A 357 10.18 -6.73 19.78
C LYS A 357 11.48 -5.91 19.81
N ILE A 358 12.63 -6.58 19.99
CA ILE A 358 13.94 -5.91 19.97
C ILE A 358 14.31 -5.46 18.55
N VAL A 359 14.00 -6.30 17.55
CA VAL A 359 14.23 -6.02 16.13
C VAL A 359 13.46 -4.79 15.68
N GLU A 360 12.18 -4.67 16.06
CA GLU A 360 11.33 -3.53 15.69
C GLU A 360 11.85 -2.18 16.22
N LEU A 361 12.59 -2.20 17.33
CA LEU A 361 13.13 -1.00 17.97
C LEU A 361 14.47 -0.54 17.35
N GLN A 362 15.10 -1.35 16.49
CA GLN A 362 16.34 -0.92 15.85
C GLN A 362 16.08 0.16 14.80
N ARG A 363 16.82 1.26 14.89
CA ARG A 363 16.80 2.33 13.89
C ARG A 363 17.53 1.91 12.62
N PHE A 364 17.22 2.59 11.51
CA PHE A 364 17.83 2.29 10.21
C PHE A 364 19.35 2.47 10.17
N ASP A 365 19.92 3.32 11.01
CA ASP A 365 21.38 3.45 11.15
C ASP A 365 22.04 2.29 11.92
N GLY A 366 21.23 1.37 12.47
CA GLY A 366 21.67 0.23 13.28
C GLY A 366 21.67 0.48 14.78
N SER A 367 21.25 1.66 15.23
CA SER A 367 21.29 2.05 16.65
C SER A 367 19.99 1.75 17.40
N TRP A 368 20.09 1.72 18.73
CA TRP A 368 18.94 1.85 19.65
C TRP A 368 19.10 3.08 20.52
N SER A 369 17.98 3.61 21.00
CA SER A 369 18.00 4.65 22.02
C SER A 369 18.36 4.07 23.39
N LEU A 370 18.82 4.94 24.30
CA LEU A 370 19.13 4.52 25.66
C LEU A 370 17.86 4.16 26.46
N ASP A 371 16.72 4.78 26.13
CA ASP A 371 15.41 4.47 26.73
C ASP A 371 14.92 3.07 26.33
N ASP A 372 15.07 2.73 25.04
CA ASP A 372 14.76 1.38 24.54
C ASP A 372 15.69 0.36 25.21
N ALA A 373 16.98 0.68 25.33
CA ALA A 373 17.96 -0.19 25.99
C ALA A 373 17.64 -0.42 27.48
N ALA A 374 17.19 0.60 28.22
CA ALA A 374 16.74 0.46 29.60
C ALA A 374 15.54 -0.49 29.70
N THR A 375 14.57 -0.34 28.80
CA THR A 375 13.37 -1.18 28.73
C THR A 375 13.71 -2.64 28.39
N ILE A 376 14.61 -2.86 27.43
CA ILE A 376 15.01 -4.20 26.97
C ILE A 376 15.88 -4.92 28.01
N SER A 377 16.82 -4.21 28.64
CA SER A 377 17.77 -4.80 29.60
C SER A 377 17.22 -4.93 31.03
N GLY A 378 16.13 -4.23 31.35
CA GLY A 378 15.61 -4.13 32.72
C GLY A 378 16.48 -3.28 33.66
N VAL A 379 17.51 -2.59 33.14
CA VAL A 379 18.39 -1.72 33.93
C VAL A 379 17.80 -0.31 33.99
N PRO A 380 17.65 0.31 35.17
CA PRO A 380 17.15 1.68 35.29
C PRO A 380 17.95 2.68 34.46
N LEU A 381 17.25 3.58 33.78
CA LEU A 381 17.85 4.58 32.87
C LEU A 381 18.94 5.42 33.55
N ASP A 382 18.77 5.78 34.82
CA ASP A 382 19.74 6.57 35.58
C ASP A 382 21.07 5.84 35.77
N LYS A 383 21.03 4.51 35.97
CA LYS A 383 22.24 3.68 36.07
C LYS A 383 22.95 3.59 34.73
N LEU A 384 22.19 3.47 33.63
CA LEU A 384 22.77 3.45 32.29
C LEU A 384 23.39 4.80 31.91
N LYS A 385 22.75 5.92 32.25
CA LYS A 385 23.31 7.26 32.03
C LYS A 385 24.58 7.50 32.84
N ALA A 386 24.61 7.08 34.10
CA ALA A 386 25.78 7.22 34.97
C ALA A 386 26.97 6.36 34.50
N ALA A 387 26.71 5.19 33.93
CA ALA A 387 27.74 4.28 33.44
C ALA A 387 28.17 4.52 31.97
N ASN A 388 27.54 5.49 31.29
CA ASN A 388 27.81 5.77 29.89
C ASN A 388 29.23 6.34 29.70
N THR A 389 30.07 5.58 29.01
CA THR A 389 31.45 5.99 28.64
C THR A 389 31.58 6.34 27.16
N ALA A 390 30.50 6.29 26.38
CA ALA A 390 30.49 6.59 24.97
C ALA A 390 30.22 8.09 24.70
N LYS A 391 30.58 8.56 23.49
CA LYS A 391 30.34 9.95 23.07
C LYS A 391 28.85 10.29 22.91
N SER A 392 28.02 9.28 22.67
CA SER A 392 26.57 9.43 22.49
C SER A 392 25.83 8.36 23.30
N GLU A 393 24.71 8.76 23.90
CA GLU A 393 23.79 7.84 24.58
C GLU A 393 23.28 6.73 23.67
N SER A 394 23.11 6.99 22.36
CA SER A 394 22.69 5.98 21.38
C SER A 394 23.74 4.87 21.17
N VAL A 395 25.03 5.22 21.20
CA VAL A 395 26.13 4.27 21.02
C VAL A 395 26.19 3.31 22.22
N PHE A 396 26.01 3.85 23.43
CA PHE A 396 25.98 3.04 24.64
C PHE A 396 24.71 2.20 24.73
N GLY A 397 23.54 2.76 24.42
CA GLY A 397 22.28 2.00 24.34
C GLY A 397 22.36 0.83 23.37
N THR A 398 22.99 1.05 22.21
CA THR A 398 23.25 0.00 21.21
C THR A 398 24.13 -1.14 21.77
N ALA A 399 25.20 -0.81 22.52
CA ALA A 399 26.05 -1.81 23.15
C ALA A 399 25.30 -2.61 24.23
N VAL A 400 24.42 -1.96 25.00
CA VAL A 400 23.59 -2.61 26.02
C VAL A 400 22.61 -3.60 25.39
N VAL A 401 21.93 -3.23 24.30
CA VAL A 401 21.00 -4.14 23.61
C VAL A 401 21.74 -5.34 22.99
N LEU A 402 22.93 -5.13 22.41
CA LEU A 402 23.77 -6.22 21.91
C LEU A 402 24.15 -7.22 23.03
N ALA A 403 24.52 -6.72 24.20
CA ALA A 403 24.84 -7.55 25.36
C ALA A 403 23.63 -8.35 25.87
N VAL A 404 22.41 -7.80 25.78
CA VAL A 404 21.18 -8.54 26.08
C VAL A 404 20.94 -9.65 25.06
N LEU A 405 21.12 -9.38 23.77
CA LEU A 405 20.97 -10.38 22.70
C LEU A 405 21.96 -11.54 22.87
N GLU A 406 23.23 -11.23 23.12
CA GLU A 406 24.29 -12.24 23.35
C GLU A 406 24.02 -13.08 24.60
N LYS A 407 23.42 -12.50 25.65
CA LYS A 407 23.16 -13.21 26.91
C LYS A 407 21.87 -14.03 26.91
N HIS A 408 20.77 -13.47 26.39
CA HIS A 408 19.42 -14.03 26.56
C HIS A 408 18.88 -14.73 25.31
N TYR A 409 19.44 -14.45 24.13
CA TYR A 409 18.93 -14.96 22.86
C TYR A 409 20.02 -15.63 22.03
N ASN A 410 21.07 -16.16 22.68
CA ASN A 410 22.17 -16.82 22.00
C ASN A 410 21.75 -18.04 21.17
N ASP A 411 20.68 -18.73 21.59
CA ASP A 411 20.13 -19.88 20.88
C ASP A 411 19.45 -19.49 19.55
N ASP A 412 19.04 -18.22 19.40
CA ASP A 412 18.38 -17.65 18.21
C ASP A 412 19.34 -16.77 17.38
N LEU A 413 20.66 -17.04 17.43
CA LEU A 413 21.68 -16.22 16.78
C LEU A 413 21.39 -15.97 15.28
N ASP A 414 20.85 -16.96 14.58
CA ASP A 414 20.48 -16.85 13.17
C ASP A 414 19.40 -15.79 12.90
N GLN A 415 18.56 -15.48 13.88
CA GLN A 415 17.49 -14.47 13.78
C GLN A 415 18.01 -13.03 13.90
N TRP A 416 19.10 -12.79 14.64
CA TRP A 416 19.57 -11.44 14.96
C TRP A 416 21.02 -11.14 14.56
N ILE A 417 21.76 -12.09 13.96
CA ILE A 417 23.17 -11.89 13.58
C ILE A 417 23.41 -10.70 12.63
N LEU A 418 22.55 -10.50 11.63
CA LEU A 418 22.66 -9.37 10.70
C LEU A 418 22.38 -8.05 11.42
N LEU A 419 21.46 -8.09 12.37
CA LEU A 419 21.07 -6.96 13.19
C LEU A 419 22.22 -6.53 14.10
N ALA A 420 22.87 -7.50 14.75
CA ALA A 420 24.04 -7.26 15.59
C ALA A 420 25.28 -6.80 14.78
N THR A 421 25.42 -7.28 13.54
CA THR A 421 26.49 -6.84 12.64
C THR A 421 26.36 -5.35 12.33
N LYS A 422 25.15 -4.91 11.99
CA LYS A 422 24.86 -3.50 11.69
C LYS A 422 25.03 -2.59 12.92
N ALA A 423 24.54 -3.02 14.07
CA ALA A 423 24.73 -2.33 15.34
C ALA A 423 26.22 -2.22 15.73
N GLY A 424 27.00 -3.28 15.49
CA GLY A 424 28.45 -3.27 15.67
C GLY A 424 29.13 -2.24 14.77
N GLN A 425 28.76 -2.18 13.49
CA GLN A 425 29.26 -1.17 12.55
C GLN A 425 28.93 0.25 12.99
N TYR A 426 27.72 0.49 13.52
CA TYR A 426 27.32 1.79 14.06
C TYR A 426 28.26 2.24 15.20
N ILE A 427 28.55 1.34 16.15
CA ILE A 427 29.48 1.62 17.27
C ILE A 427 30.89 1.94 16.75
N THR A 428 31.40 1.13 15.82
CA THR A 428 32.74 1.33 15.24
C THR A 428 32.83 2.63 14.44
N ASN A 429 31.80 2.98 13.67
CA ASN A 429 31.74 4.23 12.90
C ASN A 429 31.69 5.47 13.80
N ALA A 430 31.14 5.35 15.01
CA ALA A 430 31.19 6.39 16.04
C ALA A 430 32.60 6.55 16.68
N GLY A 431 33.56 5.70 16.29
CA GLY A 431 34.94 5.74 16.76
C GLY A 431 35.14 5.10 18.13
N HIS A 432 34.30 4.14 18.52
CA HIS A 432 34.41 3.40 19.77
C HIS A 432 34.81 1.94 19.53
N ASP A 433 35.59 1.37 20.45
CA ASP A 433 35.87 -0.06 20.45
C ASP A 433 34.66 -0.84 20.96
N LYS A 434 34.13 -1.71 20.09
CA LYS A 434 32.96 -2.55 20.38
C LYS A 434 33.20 -3.43 21.60
N HIS A 435 34.40 -4.00 21.74
CA HIS A 435 34.69 -4.97 22.80
C HIS A 435 34.65 -4.34 24.20
N THR A 436 35.24 -3.14 24.33
CA THR A 436 35.24 -2.38 25.60
C THR A 436 33.83 -2.04 26.06
N LEU A 437 32.97 -1.54 25.16
CA LEU A 437 31.59 -1.17 25.51
C LEU A 437 30.71 -2.40 25.82
N LEU A 438 30.88 -3.50 25.09
CA LEU A 438 30.16 -4.75 25.38
C LEU A 438 30.54 -5.34 26.72
N THR A 439 31.82 -5.28 27.09
CA THR A 439 32.30 -5.78 28.39
C THR A 439 31.65 -5.02 29.55
N LEU A 440 31.57 -3.68 29.42
CA LEU A 440 30.90 -2.81 30.39
C LEU A 440 29.38 -3.08 30.42
N ALA A 441 28.75 -3.23 29.26
CA ALA A 441 27.33 -3.56 29.18
C ALA A 441 27.01 -4.91 29.83
N HIS A 442 27.83 -5.94 29.60
CA HIS A 442 27.69 -7.24 30.24
C HIS A 442 27.83 -7.16 31.77
N SER A 443 28.77 -6.36 32.30
CA SER A 443 28.90 -6.20 33.75
C SER A 443 27.65 -5.55 34.35
N LEU A 444 27.12 -4.49 33.73
CA LEU A 444 25.90 -3.83 34.21
C LEU A 444 24.67 -4.74 34.20
N ILE A 445 24.51 -5.54 33.15
CA ILE A 445 23.39 -6.49 33.04
C ILE A 445 23.55 -7.59 34.10
N ASN A 446 24.77 -8.06 34.37
CA ASN A 446 25.02 -9.06 35.41
C ASN A 446 24.79 -8.51 36.83
N ASP A 447 25.19 -7.26 37.09
CA ASP A 447 24.98 -6.59 38.38
C ASP A 447 23.49 -6.30 38.65
N ALA A 448 22.71 -5.98 37.62
CA ALA A 448 21.27 -5.75 37.75
C ALA A 448 20.48 -7.03 38.07
N HIS A 449 20.93 -8.19 37.56
CA HIS A 449 20.26 -9.47 37.76
C HIS A 449 20.71 -10.24 39.02
N SER A 450 21.80 -9.80 39.66
CA SER A 450 22.33 -10.42 40.89
C SER A 450 21.80 -9.76 42.18
N ASN A 451 21.02 -8.69 42.08
CA ASN A 451 20.46 -7.98 43.23
C ASN A 451 18.94 -7.77 43.10
N PRO A 452 18.09 -8.75 43.45
CA PRO A 452 16.63 -8.67 43.32
C PRO A 452 15.95 -7.81 44.41
N HIS A 453 16.70 -7.04 45.20
CA HIS A 453 16.15 -6.20 46.27
C HIS A 453 16.64 -4.75 46.17
N THR A 454 16.05 -3.99 45.25
CA THR A 454 15.76 -2.57 45.48
C THR A 454 14.54 -2.21 44.62
N HIS A 455 13.46 -1.87 45.32
CA HIS A 455 12.14 -1.47 44.80
C HIS A 455 12.18 -0.30 43.83
#